data_AF-A0A0N5B7L7-F1
#
_entry.id   AF-A0A0N5B7L7-F1
#
_cell.length_a   1.000
_cell.length_b   1.000
_cell.length_c   1.000
_cell.angle_alpha   90.00
_cell.angle_beta   90.00
_cell.angle_gamma   90.00
#
_symmetry.space_group_name_H-M   'P 1'
#
loop_
_entity.id
_entity.type
_entity.pdbx_description
1 polymer ?
#
loop_
_entity_poly.entity_id
_entity_poly.type
_entity_poly.pdbx_seq_one_letter_code
_entity_poly.pdbx_strand_id
1 'polypeptide(L)'
;MVSQKSSTWSIIIIQLVFSIVIFISSLAVIAAQSNSFNRYGQQQEPSILMILAAVVSFSMILSTILAMFALAHHVKTWLIPHMITASIMWCFHIVFTFIWLNDIAIYGTSIIDWLLTILLSLLIQAFILGSIYLDSQCYRGMV
;
A
#
# COMPACT_ATOMS: atom_id res chain seq x y z
N MET A 1 24.35 -5.62 -11.25
CA MET A 1 23.16 -5.25 -12.05
C MET A 1 22.12 -6.35 -12.15
N VAL A 2 22.46 -7.59 -12.55
CA VAL A 2 21.47 -8.67 -12.71
C VAL A 2 20.73 -9.02 -11.41
N SER A 3 21.43 -9.10 -10.27
CA SER A 3 20.76 -9.41 -8.98
C SER A 3 19.81 -8.29 -8.53
N GLN A 4 20.22 -7.02 -8.65
CA GLN A 4 19.37 -5.87 -8.30
C GLN A 4 18.13 -5.79 -9.17
N LYS A 5 18.26 -5.94 -10.50
CA LYS A 5 17.12 -5.96 -11.41
C LYS A 5 16.15 -7.10 -11.07
N SER A 6 16.67 -8.29 -10.76
CA SER A 6 15.86 -9.44 -10.34
C SER A 6 15.14 -9.18 -9.01
N SER A 7 15.82 -8.60 -8.02
CA SER A 7 15.21 -8.26 -6.73
C SER A 7 14.11 -7.21 -6.88
N THR A 8 14.34 -6.15 -7.67
CA THR A 8 13.32 -5.14 -7.95
C THR A 8 12.11 -5.74 -8.64
N TRP A 9 12.31 -6.63 -9.61
CA TRP A 9 11.22 -7.39 -10.25
C TRP A 9 10.37 -8.18 -9.25
N SER A 10 11.01 -8.93 -8.33
CA SER A 10 10.28 -9.69 -7.31
C SER A 10 9.49 -8.79 -6.37
N ILE A 11 10.08 -7.67 -5.91
CA ILE A 11 9.40 -6.74 -5.00
C ILE A 11 8.20 -6.07 -5.69
N ILE A 12 8.36 -5.63 -6.94
CA ILE A 12 7.27 -5.03 -7.74
C ILE A 12 6.11 -6.02 -7.90
N ILE A 13 6.38 -7.30 -8.18
CA ILE A 13 5.33 -8.32 -8.28
C ILE A 13 4.60 -8.50 -6.94
N ILE A 14 5.34 -8.58 -5.83
CA ILE A 14 4.75 -8.70 -4.50
C ILE A 14 3.87 -7.48 -4.19
N GLN A 15 4.34 -6.27 -4.50
CA GLN A 15 3.56 -5.04 -4.35
C GLN A 15 2.30 -5.01 -5.22
N LEU A 16 2.37 -5.52 -6.45
CA LEU A 16 1.20 -5.64 -7.31
C LEU A 16 0.13 -6.52 -6.65
N VAL A 17 0.52 -7.69 -6.13
CA VAL A 17 -0.40 -8.61 -5.44
C VAL A 17 -1.02 -7.93 -4.21
N PHE A 18 -0.23 -7.31 -3.34
CA PHE A 18 -0.75 -6.60 -2.17
C PHE A 18 -1.68 -5.45 -2.56
N SER A 19 -1.34 -4.69 -3.59
CA SER A 19 -2.17 -3.57 -4.05
C SER A 19 -3.52 -4.04 -4.57
N ILE A 20 -3.57 -5.16 -5.29
CA ILE A 20 -4.83 -5.79 -5.73
C ILE A 20 -5.66 -6.25 -4.53
N VAL A 21 -5.04 -6.92 -3.56
CA VAL A 21 -5.73 -7.37 -2.34
C VAL A 21 -6.32 -6.18 -1.59
N ILE A 22 -5.54 -5.12 -1.35
CA ILE A 22 -6.00 -3.91 -0.66
C ILE A 22 -7.14 -3.23 -1.44
N PHE A 23 -7.03 -3.16 -2.77
CA PHE A 23 -8.05 -2.55 -3.61
C PHE A 23 -9.39 -3.29 -3.50
N ILE A 24 -9.37 -4.61 -3.67
CA ILE A 24 -10.59 -5.45 -3.59
C ILE A 24 -11.18 -5.42 -2.18
N SER A 25 -10.33 -5.54 -1.14
CA SER A 25 -10.78 -5.45 0.25
C SER A 25 -11.42 -4.09 0.56
N SER A 26 -10.85 -2.99 0.06
CA SER A 26 -11.40 -1.65 0.25
C SER A 26 -12.77 -1.49 -0.43
N LEU A 27 -12.90 -1.97 -1.67
CA LEU A 27 -14.19 -1.97 -2.39
C LEU A 27 -15.24 -2.82 -1.69
N ALA A 28 -14.86 -3.97 -1.14
CA ALA A 28 -15.77 -4.84 -0.39
C ALA A 28 -16.29 -4.13 0.87
N VAL A 29 -15.42 -3.44 1.61
CA VAL A 29 -15.83 -2.65 2.79
C VAL A 29 -16.73 -1.48 2.40
N ILE A 30 -16.39 -0.74 1.34
CA ILE A 30 -17.20 0.37 0.82
C ILE A 30 -18.60 -0.12 0.40
N ALA A 31 -18.67 -1.28 -0.27
CA ALA A 31 -19.93 -1.89 -0.67
C ALA A 31 -20.75 -2.34 0.56
N ALA A 32 -20.11 -2.95 1.55
CA ALA A 32 -20.76 -3.36 2.79
C ALA A 32 -21.33 -2.14 3.55
N GLN A 33 -20.56 -1.06 3.67
CA GLN A 33 -21.01 0.19 4.32
C GLN A 33 -22.18 0.81 3.56
N SER A 34 -22.08 0.94 2.24
CA SER A 34 -23.14 1.52 1.41
C SER A 34 -24.46 0.73 1.45
N ASN A 35 -24.42 -0.57 1.76
CA ASN A 35 -25.60 -1.43 1.86
C ASN A 35 -26.06 -1.68 3.32
N SER A 36 -25.41 -1.05 4.30
CA SER A 36 -25.68 -1.24 5.72
C SER A 36 -26.44 -0.06 6.32
N PHE A 37 -27.25 -0.33 7.33
CA PHE A 37 -27.96 0.67 8.14
C PHE A 37 -27.37 0.72 9.54
N ASN A 38 -27.19 1.93 10.07
CA ASN A 38 -26.74 2.10 11.45
C ASN A 38 -27.87 1.74 12.45
N ARG A 39 -27.55 1.75 13.75
CA ARG A 39 -28.54 1.49 14.83
C ARG A 39 -29.74 2.45 14.83
N TYR A 40 -29.64 3.58 14.15
CA TYR A 40 -30.68 4.60 14.05
C TYR A 40 -31.47 4.49 12.73
N GLY A 41 -31.25 3.44 11.93
CA GLY A 41 -31.95 3.20 10.66
C GLY A 41 -31.50 4.10 9.51
N GLN A 42 -30.39 4.83 9.66
CA GLN A 42 -29.81 5.64 8.58
C GLN A 42 -28.78 4.82 7.79
N GLN A 43 -28.77 5.01 6.48
CA GLN A 43 -27.80 4.37 5.60
C GLN A 43 -26.39 4.82 5.97
N GLN A 44 -25.46 3.87 6.08
CA GLN A 44 -24.06 4.20 6.39
C GLN A 44 -23.37 4.77 5.15
N GLU A 45 -22.66 5.87 5.36
CA GLU A 45 -21.77 6.40 4.33
C GLU A 45 -20.41 5.68 4.37
N PRO A 46 -19.79 5.44 3.21
CA PRO A 46 -18.49 4.80 3.15
C PRO A 46 -17.40 5.65 3.82
N SER A 47 -16.52 4.98 4.56
CA SER A 47 -15.40 5.63 5.24
C SER A 47 -14.45 6.29 4.24
N ILE A 48 -14.14 7.57 4.45
CA ILE A 48 -13.16 8.33 3.65
C ILE A 48 -11.82 7.60 3.60
N LEU A 49 -11.39 6.97 4.70
CA LEU A 49 -10.13 6.22 4.75
C LEU A 49 -10.15 5.00 3.81
N MET A 50 -11.30 4.32 3.69
CA MET A 50 -11.45 3.17 2.78
C MET A 50 -11.47 3.62 1.32
N ILE A 51 -12.10 4.76 1.03
CA ILE A 51 -12.06 5.37 -0.31
C ILE A 51 -10.62 5.74 -0.68
N LEU A 52 -9.89 6.38 0.24
CA LEU A 52 -8.48 6.73 0.02
C LEU A 52 -7.62 5.47 -0.16
N ALA A 53 -7.83 4.42 0.64
CA ALA A 53 -7.13 3.14 0.48
C ALA A 53 -7.39 2.53 -0.92
N ALA A 54 -8.62 2.58 -1.42
CA ALA A 54 -8.96 2.12 -2.77
C ALA A 54 -8.27 2.96 -3.86
N VAL A 55 -8.27 4.28 -3.74
CA VAL A 55 -7.63 5.18 -4.72
C VAL A 55 -6.12 5.00 -4.74
N VAL A 56 -5.47 4.96 -3.58
CA VAL A 56 -4.01 4.79 -3.45
C VAL A 56 -3.59 3.40 -3.94
N SER A 57 -4.33 2.34 -3.60
CA SER A 57 -4.03 0.98 -4.09
C SER A 57 -4.23 0.84 -5.59
N PHE A 58 -5.28 1.43 -6.17
CA PHE A 58 -5.47 1.45 -7.62
C PHE A 58 -4.36 2.22 -8.34
N SER A 59 -3.96 3.37 -7.81
CA SER A 59 -2.83 4.15 -8.33
C SER A 59 -1.53 3.36 -8.26
N MET A 60 -1.34 2.60 -7.17
CA MET A 60 -0.20 1.71 -7.01
C MET A 60 -0.20 0.66 -8.13
N ILE A 61 -1.29 -0.09 -8.35
CA ILE A 61 -1.42 -1.09 -9.43
C ILE A 61 -0.95 -0.52 -10.79
N LEU A 62 -1.48 0.64 -11.19
CA LEU A 62 -1.13 1.26 -12.46
C LEU A 62 0.37 1.62 -12.53
N SER A 63 0.90 2.20 -11.46
CA SER A 63 2.31 2.57 -11.39
C SER A 63 3.23 1.34 -11.36
N THR A 64 2.80 0.23 -10.76
CA THR A 64 3.55 -1.02 -10.69
C THR A 64 3.64 -1.67 -12.06
N ILE A 65 2.52 -1.68 -12.82
CA ILE A 65 2.51 -2.13 -14.22
C ILE A 65 3.47 -1.27 -15.06
N LEU A 66 3.46 0.05 -14.87
CA LEU A 66 4.37 0.95 -15.58
C LEU A 66 5.84 0.67 -15.22
N ALA A 67 6.14 0.40 -13.95
CA ALA A 67 7.48 0.02 -13.50
C ALA A 67 7.94 -1.32 -14.11
N MET A 68 7.05 -2.29 -14.26
CA MET A 68 7.36 -3.54 -14.96
C MET A 68 7.76 -3.28 -16.42
N PHE A 69 7.02 -2.42 -17.13
CA PHE A 69 7.39 -2.00 -18.49
C PHE A 69 8.72 -1.23 -18.51
N ALA A 70 8.94 -0.34 -17.54
CA ALA A 70 10.19 0.39 -17.39
C ALA A 70 11.40 -0.56 -17.28
N LEU A 71 11.28 -1.60 -16.45
CA LEU A 71 12.31 -2.62 -16.28
C LEU A 71 12.48 -3.54 -17.50
N ALA A 72 11.41 -3.83 -18.23
CA ALA A 72 11.45 -4.63 -19.45
C ALA A 72 12.13 -3.88 -20.60
N HIS A 73 11.74 -2.62 -20.83
CA HIS A 73 12.19 -1.79 -21.95
C HIS A 73 13.41 -0.92 -21.63
N HIS A 74 13.95 -1.00 -20.41
CA HIS A 74 15.08 -0.19 -19.97
C HIS A 74 14.84 1.33 -20.00
N VAL A 75 13.59 1.76 -19.79
CA VAL A 75 13.20 3.19 -19.79
C VAL A 75 13.10 3.71 -18.36
N LYS A 76 14.18 4.30 -17.84
CA LYS A 76 14.27 4.74 -16.43
C LYS A 76 13.20 5.75 -16.00
N THR A 77 12.76 6.64 -16.89
CA THR A 77 11.76 7.68 -16.56
C THR A 77 10.42 7.09 -16.14
N TRP A 78 10.10 5.88 -16.59
CA TRP A 78 8.87 5.17 -16.26
C TRP A 78 8.89 4.53 -14.86
N LEU A 79 10.04 4.50 -14.17
CA LEU A 79 10.12 4.12 -12.76
C LEU A 79 9.66 5.24 -11.81
N ILE A 80 9.73 6.51 -12.24
CA ILE A 80 9.46 7.67 -11.37
C ILE A 80 8.03 7.64 -10.80
N PRO A 81 6.97 7.37 -11.61
CA PRO A 81 5.61 7.31 -11.08
C PRO A 81 5.45 6.27 -9.96
N HIS A 82 6.13 5.11 -10.07
CA HIS A 82 6.11 4.06 -9.06
C HIS A 82 6.80 4.48 -7.76
N MET A 83 7.94 5.17 -7.85
CA MET A 83 8.61 5.70 -6.66
C MET A 83 7.73 6.73 -5.92
N ILE A 84 7.01 7.58 -6.67
CA ILE A 84 6.11 8.58 -6.11
C ILE A 84 4.90 7.91 -5.44
N THR A 85 4.22 6.99 -6.12
CA THR A 85 3.06 6.28 -5.57
C THR A 85 3.44 5.41 -4.37
N ALA A 86 4.59 4.74 -4.39
CA ALA A 86 5.11 4.00 -3.24
C ALA A 86 5.36 4.93 -2.03
N SER A 87 5.88 6.13 -2.27
CA SER A 87 6.07 7.14 -1.22
C SER A 87 4.74 7.64 -0.64
N ILE A 88 3.73 7.86 -1.49
CA ILE A 88 2.38 8.23 -1.06
C ILE A 88 1.75 7.09 -0.24
N MET A 89 1.88 5.84 -0.70
CA MET A 89 1.41 4.66 0.02
C MET A 89 2.08 4.53 1.40
N TRP A 90 3.38 4.79 1.48
CA TRP A 90 4.10 4.79 2.75
C TRP A 90 3.56 5.83 3.74
N CYS A 91 3.39 7.08 3.28
CA CYS A 91 2.79 8.15 4.09
C CYS A 91 1.36 7.79 4.54
N PHE A 92 0.54 7.27 3.62
CA PHE A 92 -0.81 6.81 3.93
C PHE A 92 -0.81 5.70 4.99
N HIS A 93 0.08 4.71 4.84
CA HIS A 93 0.20 3.61 5.80
C HIS A 93 0.65 4.08 7.18
N ILE A 94 1.54 5.08 7.28
CA ILE A 94 1.92 5.69 8.56
C ILE A 94 0.71 6.30 9.25
N VAL A 95 -0.05 7.15 8.53
CA VAL A 95 -1.25 7.80 9.09
C VAL A 95 -2.27 6.75 9.53
N PHE A 96 -2.51 5.74 8.69
CA PHE A 96 -3.42 4.64 9.00
C PHE A 96 -2.99 3.86 10.24
N THR A 97 -1.68 3.59 10.39
CA THR A 97 -1.12 2.92 11.57
C THR A 97 -1.37 3.73 12.84
N PHE A 98 -1.19 5.05 12.81
CA PHE A 98 -1.46 5.91 13.97
C PHE A 98 -2.93 5.91 14.36
N ILE A 99 -3.84 5.97 13.39
CA ILE A 99 -5.28 5.89 13.66
C ILE A 99 -5.61 4.54 14.31
N TRP A 100 -5.08 3.45 13.77
CA TRP A 100 -5.35 2.12 14.28
C TRP A 100 -4.76 1.88 15.68
N LEU A 101 -3.56 2.39 15.95
CA LEU A 101 -2.96 2.36 17.30
C LEU A 101 -3.77 3.16 18.31
N ASN A 102 -4.33 4.32 17.91
CA ASN A 102 -5.22 5.08 18.79
C ASN A 102 -6.51 4.32 19.11
N ASP A 103 -7.10 3.64 18.13
CA ASP A 103 -8.27 2.79 18.37
C ASP A 103 -7.94 1.62 19.31
N ILE A 104 -6.80 0.97 19.12
CA ILE A 104 -6.32 -0.09 20.02
C ILE A 104 -6.01 0.47 21.43
N ALA A 105 -5.59 1.72 21.56
CA ALA A 105 -5.38 2.34 22.86
C ALA A 105 -6.68 2.55 23.65
N ILE A 106 -7.79 2.80 22.95
CA ILE A 106 -9.09 3.05 23.57
C ILE A 106 -9.85 1.74 23.81
N TYR A 107 -9.83 0.83 22.84
CA TYR A 107 -10.67 -0.38 22.83
C TYR A 107 -9.89 -1.69 22.99
N GLY A 108 -8.57 -1.66 22.86
CA GLY A 108 -7.72 -2.84 22.94
C GLY A 108 -7.68 -3.41 24.36
N THR A 109 -7.84 -4.72 24.46
CA THR A 109 -7.87 -5.43 25.75
C THR A 109 -6.62 -6.28 26.00
N SER A 110 -5.82 -6.55 24.96
CA SER A 110 -4.65 -7.43 25.01
C SER A 110 -3.38 -6.73 24.55
N ILE A 111 -2.26 -7.00 25.24
CA ILE A 111 -0.94 -6.53 24.86
C ILE A 111 -0.43 -7.18 23.56
N ILE A 112 -0.99 -8.36 23.22
CA ILE A 112 -0.64 -9.08 21.98
C ILE A 112 -1.14 -8.31 20.77
N ASP A 113 -2.31 -7.67 20.84
CA ASP A 113 -2.89 -6.89 19.74
C ASP A 113 -2.00 -5.68 19.40
N TRP A 114 -1.47 -5.03 20.43
CA TRP A 114 -0.49 -3.95 20.29
C TRP A 114 0.80 -4.42 19.62
N LEU A 115 1.39 -5.49 20.13
CA LEU A 115 2.65 -6.02 19.63
C LEU A 115 2.52 -6.47 18.17
N LEU A 116 1.44 -7.19 17.84
CA LEU A 116 1.17 -7.66 16.49
C LEU A 116 0.98 -6.49 15.53
N THR A 117 0.21 -5.47 15.93
CA THR A 117 -0.05 -4.30 15.09
C THR A 117 1.23 -3.52 14.80
N ILE A 118 2.07 -3.29 15.80
CA ILE A 118 3.35 -2.58 15.64
C ILE A 118 4.29 -3.39 14.72
N LEU A 119 4.46 -4.69 14.99
CA LEU A 119 5.35 -5.55 14.20
C LEU A 119 4.91 -5.63 12.73
N LEU A 120 3.62 -5.86 12.48
CA LEU A 120 3.09 -5.93 11.11
C LEU A 120 3.23 -4.59 10.40
N SER A 121 2.97 -3.48 11.10
CA SER A 121 3.08 -2.14 10.52
C SER A 121 4.52 -1.79 10.17
N LEU A 122 5.48 -2.11 11.05
CA LEU A 122 6.91 -1.92 10.78
C LEU A 122 7.39 -2.79 9.61
N LEU A 123 6.91 -4.04 9.53
CA LEU A 123 7.23 -4.94 8.42
C LEU A 123 6.75 -4.36 7.08
N ILE A 124 5.50 -3.89 7.02
CA ILE A 124 4.94 -3.29 5.79
C ILE A 124 5.69 -2.01 5.43
N GLN A 125 5.97 -1.13 6.41
CA GLN A 125 6.72 0.10 6.16
C GLN A 125 8.15 -0.19 5.65
N ALA A 126 8.85 -1.17 6.25
CA ALA A 126 10.17 -1.58 5.81
C ALA A 126 10.13 -2.16 4.39
N PHE A 127 9.09 -2.92 4.05
CA PHE A 127 8.90 -3.46 2.71
C PHE A 127 8.68 -2.35 1.67
N ILE A 128 7.84 -1.35 1.96
CA ILE A 128 7.61 -0.21 1.05
C ILE A 128 8.89 0.63 0.88
N LEU A 129 9.60 0.92 1.97
CA LEU A 129 10.89 1.64 1.90
C LEU A 129 11.95 0.85 1.13
N GLY A 130 12.00 -0.47 1.33
CA GLY A 130 12.89 -1.37 0.60
C GLY A 130 12.62 -1.34 -0.91
N SER A 131 11.35 -1.29 -1.33
CA SER A 131 10.96 -1.09 -2.72
C SER A 131 11.47 0.24 -3.28
N ILE A 132 11.22 1.37 -2.58
CA ILE A 132 11.67 2.70 -3.04
C ILE A 132 13.20 2.73 -3.17
N TYR A 133 13.92 2.10 -2.23
CA TYR A 133 15.36 1.98 -2.29
C TYR A 133 15.82 1.18 -3.51
N LEU A 134 15.25 0.00 -3.77
CA LEU A 134 15.62 -0.81 -4.93
C LEU A 134 15.28 -0.12 -6.25
N ASP A 135 14.13 0.53 -6.34
CA ASP A 135 13.74 1.35 -7.48
C ASP A 135 14.74 2.47 -7.74
N SER A 136 15.17 3.18 -6.69
CA SER A 136 16.20 4.22 -6.78
C SER A 136 17.53 3.68 -7.30
N GLN A 137 17.94 2.49 -6.86
CA GLN A 137 19.17 1.85 -7.34
C GLN A 137 19.03 1.43 -8.81
N CYS A 138 17.89 0.86 -9.20
CA CYS A 138 17.61 0.52 -10.60
C CYS A 138 17.59 1.76 -11.49
N TYR A 139 16.94 2.85 -11.05
CA TYR A 139 16.88 4.11 -11.78
C TYR A 139 18.28 4.68 -12.06
N ARG A 140 19.19 4.61 -11.07
CA ARG A 140 20.59 5.05 -11.23
C ARG A 140 21.42 4.12 -12.11
N GLY A 141 21.15 2.82 -12.07
CA GLY A 141 21.90 1.80 -12.83
C GLY A 141 21.46 1.60 -14.27
N MET A 142 20.27 2.10 -14.66
CA MET A 142 19.77 2.07 -16.03
C MET A 142 20.39 3.23 -16.83
N VAL A 143 21.26 2.88 -17.78
CA VAL A 143 21.86 3.82 -18.74
C VAL A 143 20.80 4.24 -19.75
#